data_AF-A0A960TY69-F1
#
_entry.id   AF-A0A960TY69-F1
#
_cell.length_a   1.000
_cell.length_b   1.000
_cell.length_c   1.000
_cell.angle_alpha   90.00
_cell.angle_beta   90.00
_cell.angle_gamma   90.00
#
_symmetry.space_group_name_H-M   'P 1'
#
loop_
_entity.id
_entity.type
_entity.pdbx_description
1 polymer ?
#
loop_
_entity_poly.entity_id
_entity_poly.type
_entity_poly.pdbx_seq_one_letter_code
_entity_poly.pdbx_strand_id
1 'polypeptide(L)' 'MGVVYKASDTALGRVVALKRLLAKDNKMVINRFLAEAKSIARLNHPNI' A
#
# COMPACT_ATOMS: atom_id res chain seq x y z
N MET A 1 1.25 -8.68 -10.27
CA MET A 1 -0.03 -8.30 -9.60
C MET A 1 0.12 -8.49 -8.10
N GLY A 2 -0.46 -7.60 -7.28
CA GLY A 2 -0.38 -7.67 -5.81
C GLY A 2 -1.68 -8.17 -5.19
N VAL A 3 -1.64 -8.56 -3.92
CA VAL A 3 -2.83 -8.96 -3.14
C VAL A 3 -3.11 -7.89 -2.10
N VAL A 4 -4.39 -7.60 -1.87
CA VAL A 4 -4.85 -6.68 -0.83
C VAL A 4 -5.59 -7.50 0.23
N TYR A 5 -5.19 -7.32 1.49
CA TYR A 5 -5.81 -7.95 2.65
C TYR A 5 -6.55 -6.91 3.48
N LYS A 6 -7.69 -7.29 4.06
CA LYS A 6 -8.25 -6.58 5.21
C LYS A 6 -7.41 -6.96 6.43
N ALA A 7 -6.88 -5.97 7.14
CA ALA A 7 -6.02 -6.16 8.30
C ALA A 7 -6.44 -5.25 9.46
N SER A 8 -6.00 -5.59 10.67
CA SER A 8 -6.10 -4.70 11.84
C SER A 8 -4.73 -4.10 12.12
N ASP A 9 -4.64 -2.78 12.14
CA ASP A 9 -3.45 -2.06 12.59
C ASP A 9 -3.38 -2.12 14.12
N THR A 10 -2.39 -2.83 14.65
CA THR A 10 -2.25 -3.05 16.10
C THR A 10 -1.74 -1.83 16.85
N ALA A 11 -1.11 -0.86 16.17
CA ALA A 11 -0.62 0.36 16.80
C ALA A 11 -1.73 1.40 16.94
N LEU A 12 -2.62 1.49 15.94
CA LEU A 12 -3.69 2.50 15.89
C LEU A 12 -5.09 1.95 16.18
N GLY A 13 -5.24 0.62 16.31
CA GLY A 13 -6.50 -0.03 16.65
C GLY A 13 -7.59 0.10 15.57
N ARG A 14 -7.21 0.16 14.28
CA ARG A 14 -8.14 0.40 13.16
C ARG A 14 -8.04 -0.66 12.08
N VAL A 15 -9.14 -0.87 11.34
CA VAL A 15 -9.15 -1.74 10.15
C VAL A 15 -8.53 -1.00 8.97
N VAL A 16 -7.62 -1.67 8.28
CA VAL A 16 -6.87 -1.12 7.13
C VAL A 16 -6.84 -2.10 5.97
N ALA A 17 -6.55 -1.59 4.77
CA ALA A 17 -6.19 -2.40 3.61
C ALA A 17 -4.66 -2.54 3.53
N LEU A 18 -4.14 -3.77 3.55
CA LEU A 18 -2.71 -4.07 3.44
C LEU A 18 -2.40 -4.60 2.03
N LYS A 19 -1.69 -3.82 1.21
CA LYS A 19 -1.28 -4.21 -0.15
C LYS A 19 0.10 -4.87 -0.13
N ARG A 20 0.20 -6.11 -0.59
CA ARG A 20 1.45 -6.88 -0.70
C ARG A 20 1.79 -7.20 -2.15
N LEU A 21 3.06 -7.06 -2.52
CA LEU A 21 3.59 -7.56 -3.79
C LEU A 21 3.80 -9.08 -3.73
N LEU A 22 3.33 -9.80 -4.75
CA LEU A 22 3.58 -11.24 -4.90
C LEU A 22 4.82 -11.55 -5.75
N ALA A 23 5.26 -10.61 -6.59
CA ALA A 23 6.39 -10.81 -7.47
C ALA A 23 7.70 -10.47 -6.75
N LYS A 24 8.69 -11.36 -6.81
CA LYS A 24 10.07 -11.08 -6.43
C LYS A 24 10.85 -10.59 -7.65
N ASP A 25 11.73 -9.61 -7.44
CA ASP A 25 12.80 -9.18 -8.35
C ASP A 25 12.43 -8.51 -9.69
N ASN A 26 11.17 -8.14 -9.92
CA ASN A 26 10.83 -7.26 -11.04
C ASN A 26 10.98 -5.78 -10.64
N LYS A 27 12.12 -5.18 -11.03
CA LYS A 27 12.45 -3.76 -10.73
C LYS A 27 11.35 -2.78 -11.16
N MET A 28 10.69 -3.00 -12.30
CA MET A 28 9.61 -2.12 -12.77
C MET A 28 8.40 -2.17 -11.84
N VAL A 29 7.99 -3.36 -11.39
CA VAL A 29 6.87 -3.55 -10.47
C VAL A 29 7.18 -2.94 -9.10
N ILE A 30 8.40 -3.13 -8.60
CA ILE A 30 8.85 -2.55 -7.33
C ILE A 30 8.83 -1.02 -7.42
N ASN A 31 9.36 -0.44 -8.49
CA ASN A 31 9.37 1.01 -8.68
C ASN A 31 7.96 1.59 -8.75
N ARG A 32 7.03 0.94 -9.46
CA ARG A 32 5.62 1.37 -9.49
C ARG A 32 4.99 1.30 -8.10
N PHE A 33 5.20 0.23 -7.35
CA PHE A 33 4.67 0.07 -6.01
C PHE A 33 5.17 1.15 -5.04
N LEU A 34 6.46 1.47 -5.10
CA LEU A 34 7.05 2.56 -4.32
C LEU A 34 6.52 3.94 -4.74
N ALA A 35 6.31 4.15 -6.05
CA ALA A 35 5.73 5.40 -6.55
C ALA A 35 4.29 5.60 -6.05
N GLU A 36 3.45 4.56 -6.09
CA GLU A 36 2.09 4.60 -5.55
C GLU A 36 2.09 4.95 -4.05
N ALA A 37 2.93 4.29 -3.26
CA ALA A 37 3.05 4.56 -1.82
C ALA A 37 3.44 6.02 -1.54
N LYS A 38 4.42 6.58 -2.29
CA LYS A 38 4.82 7.98 -2.18
C LYS A 38 3.75 8.98 -2.61
N SER A 39 2.90 8.61 -3.56
CA SER A 39 1.79 9.45 -4.00
C SER A 39 0.69 9.49 -2.94
N ILE A 40 0.30 8.34 -2.39
CA ILE A 40 -0.71 8.25 -1.33
C ILE A 40 -0.24 8.96 -0.05
N ALA A 41 1.03 8.80 0.34
CA ALA A 41 1.57 9.43 1.54
C ALA A 41 1.56 10.98 1.48
N ARG A 42 1.47 11.56 0.29
CA ARG A 42 1.37 13.02 0.09
C ARG A 42 -0.07 13.51 0.00
N LEU A 43 -1.03 12.61 -0.11
CA LEU A 43 -2.42 12.96 -0.21
C LEU A 43 -2.98 13.27 1.18
N ASN A 44 -3.53 14.46 1.34
CA ASN A 44 -4.27 14.86 2.52
C ASN A 44 -5.56 15.53 2.06
N HIS A 45 -6.62 14.74 1.90
CA HIS A 45 -7.89 15.22 1.39
C HIS A 45 -9.03 14.59 2.21
N PRO A 46 -10.06 15.35 2.64
CA PRO A 46 -11.10 14.84 3.55
C PRO A 46 -11.92 13.67 2.96
N ASN A 47 -11.92 13.53 1.64
CA ASN A 47 -12.65 12.47 0.94
C ASN A 47 -11.73 11.39 0.32
N ILE A 48 -10.42 11.40 0.60
CA ILE A 48 -9.48 10.38 0.12
C ILE A 48 -8.42 10.08 1.17
#